data_AF-A0A128ENF2-F1
#
_entry.id   AF-A0A128ENF2-F1
#
_cell.length_a   1.000
_cell.length_b   1.000
_cell.length_c   1.000
_cell.angle_alpha   90.00
_cell.angle_beta   90.00
_cell.angle_gamma   90.00
#
_symmetry.space_group_name_H-M   'P 1'
#
loop_
_entity.id
_entity.type
_entity.pdbx_description
1 polymer ?
#
loop_
_entity_poly.entity_id
_entity_poly.type
_entity_poly.pdbx_seq_one_letter_code
_entity_poly.pdbx_strand_id
1 'polypeptide(L)' 'MGVAELEHRLSDAEILEWAQFYALEPFGDDRVELMLAQIMMMLSSFMGAKIRFDDFFISKRVKQKDKDIEKEMRLCFGF' A
#
# COMPACT_ATOMS: atom_id res chain seq x y z
N MET A 1 28.43 18.27 -22.78
CA MET A 1 27.39 18.40 -21.74
C MET A 1 26.62 19.66 -22.04
N GLY A 2 25.45 19.55 -22.67
CA GLY A 2 24.69 20.70 -23.20
C GLY A 2 23.67 21.23 -22.20
N VAL A 3 23.18 22.47 -22.40
CA VAL A 3 22.13 23.08 -21.56
C VAL A 3 20.85 22.21 -21.52
N ALA A 4 20.53 21.50 -22.62
CA ALA A 4 19.40 20.55 -22.69
C ALA A 4 19.59 19.27 -21.83
N GLU A 5 20.83 18.89 -21.50
CA GLU A 5 21.11 17.78 -20.57
C GLU A 5 20.95 18.21 -19.10
N LEU A 6 21.01 19.51 -18.83
CA LEU A 6 20.81 20.11 -17.51
C LEU A 6 19.35 20.42 -17.23
N GLU A 7 18.53 20.71 -18.26
CA GLU A 7 17.07 20.82 -18.14
C GLU A 7 16.39 19.50 -17.73
N HIS A 8 17.10 18.37 -17.84
CA HIS A 8 16.63 17.05 -17.41
C HIS A 8 17.21 16.57 -16.08
N ARG A 9 17.94 17.41 -15.35
CA ARG A 9 18.44 17.08 -14.01
C ARG A 9 17.56 17.76 -12.96
N LEU A 10 16.94 16.95 -12.11
CA LEU A 10 16.24 17.45 -10.93
C LEU A 10 17.21 18.28 -10.11
N SER A 11 16.81 19.50 -9.78
CA SER A 11 17.50 20.33 -8.81
C SER A 11 17.50 19.66 -7.43
N ASP A 12 18.45 20.02 -6.59
CA ASP A 12 18.52 19.47 -5.22
C ASP A 12 17.21 19.70 -4.45
N ALA A 13 16.51 20.80 -4.73
CA ALA A 13 15.21 21.11 -4.16
C ALA A 13 14.12 20.13 -4.62
N GLU A 14 14.06 19.83 -5.92
CA GLU A 14 13.11 18.85 -6.46
C GLU A 14 13.41 17.44 -5.96
N ILE A 15 14.68 17.05 -5.84
CA ILE A 15 15.07 15.76 -5.25
C ILE A 15 14.59 15.66 -3.80
N LEU A 16 14.74 16.74 -3.02
CA LEU A 16 14.27 16.80 -1.64
C LEU A 16 12.74 16.71 -1.57
N GLU A 17 12.04 17.37 -2.47
CA GLU A 17 10.58 17.35 -2.57
C GLU A 17 10.07 15.95 -2.92
N TRP A 18 10.66 15.29 -3.92
CA TRP A 18 10.35 13.89 -4.25
C TRP A 18 10.65 12.95 -3.07
N ALA A 19 11.76 13.13 -2.37
CA ALA A 19 12.09 12.32 -1.21
C ALA A 19 11.07 12.49 -0.06
N GLN A 20 10.61 13.72 0.19
CA GLN A 20 9.56 13.99 1.16
C GLN A 20 8.21 13.43 0.72
N PHE A 21 7.87 13.57 -0.56
CA PHE A 21 6.67 13.00 -1.16
C PHE A 21 6.63 11.47 -0.99
N TYR A 22 7.71 10.76 -1.34
CA TYR A 22 7.80 9.31 -1.15
C TYR A 22 7.83 8.88 0.33
N ALA A 23 8.28 9.75 1.24
CA ALA A 23 8.23 9.48 2.67
C ALA A 23 6.83 9.70 3.28
N LEU A 24 6.03 10.59 2.68
CA LEU A 24 4.65 10.87 3.08
C LEU A 24 3.64 9.91 2.43
N GLU A 25 3.92 9.44 1.22
CA GLU A 25 2.99 8.61 0.46
C GLU A 25 3.14 7.12 0.83
N PRO A 26 2.04 6.39 1.11
CA PRO A 26 2.07 5.05 1.72
C PRO A 26 2.54 3.92 0.79
N PHE A 27 3.23 4.25 -0.31
CA PHE A 27 3.71 3.24 -1.25
C PHE A 27 4.67 2.23 -0.63
N GLY A 28 5.39 2.60 0.43
CA GLY A 28 6.29 1.68 1.13
C GLY A 28 5.52 0.52 1.75
N ASP A 29 4.49 0.85 2.53
CA ASP A 29 3.69 -0.14 3.25
C ASP A 29 2.85 -0.99 2.29
N ASP A 30 2.25 -0.38 1.26
CA ASP A 30 1.50 -1.09 0.22
C ASP A 30 2.40 -2.04 -0.60
N ARG A 31 3.65 -1.64 -0.90
CA ARG A 31 4.61 -2.53 -1.59
C ARG A 31 5.04 -3.70 -0.70
N VAL A 32 5.31 -3.44 0.57
CA VAL A 32 5.68 -4.50 1.53
C VAL A 32 4.54 -5.50 1.64
N GLU A 33 3.30 -5.02 1.72
CA GLU A 33 2.11 -5.86 1.74
C GLU A 33 1.99 -6.73 0.48
N LEU A 34 2.17 -6.15 -0.72
CA LEU A 34 2.19 -6.90 -1.98
C LEU A 34 3.27 -7.99 -2.01
N MET A 35 4.48 -7.67 -1.56
CA MET A 35 5.60 -8.63 -1.51
C MET A 35 5.29 -9.79 -0.55
N LEU A 36 4.74 -9.48 0.62
CA LEU A 36 4.34 -10.49 1.61
C LEU A 36 3.22 -11.39 1.07
N ALA A 37 2.21 -10.81 0.42
CA ALA A 37 1.12 -11.56 -0.20
C ALA A 37 1.64 -12.56 -1.26
N GLN A 38 2.65 -12.16 -2.05
CA GLN A 38 3.29 -13.02 -3.03
C GLN A 38 4.04 -14.19 -2.39
N ILE A 39 4.82 -13.93 -1.34
CA ILE A 39 5.55 -14.99 -0.61
C ILE A 39 4.56 -15.99 0.00
N MET A 40 3.50 -15.48 0.64
CA MET A 40 2.48 -16.32 1.27
C MET A 40 1.70 -17.16 0.25
N MET A 41 1.41 -16.62 -0.93
CA MET A 41 0.74 -17.36 -2.01
C MET A 41 1.62 -18.52 -2.55
N MET A 42 2.93 -18.30 -2.64
CA MET A 42 3.86 -19.37 -3.02
C MET A 42 3.88 -20.48 -1.96
N LEU A 43 3.95 -20.12 -0.67
CA LEU A 43 3.90 -21.07 0.44
C LEU A 43 2.57 -21.83 0.50
N SER A 44 1.44 -21.14 0.33
CA SER A 44 0.12 -21.77 0.36
C SER A 44 -0.05 -22.75 -0.80
N SER A 45 0.44 -22.39 -1.99
CA SER A 45 0.44 -23.26 -3.16
C SER A 45 1.31 -24.50 -2.95
N PHE A 46 2.49 -24.34 -2.36
CA PHE A 46 3.38 -25.44 -2.00
C PHE A 46 2.72 -26.41 -1.00
N MET A 47 2.00 -25.88 -0.01
CA MET A 47 1.28 -26.69 0.98
C MET A 47 -0.06 -27.26 0.48
N GLY A 48 -0.46 -26.97 -0.77
CA GLY A 48 -1.72 -27.43 -1.35
C GLY A 48 -2.98 -26.71 -0.84
N ALA A 49 -2.82 -25.55 -0.18
CA ALA A 49 -3.93 -24.75 0.29
C ALA A 49 -4.57 -23.95 -0.84
N LYS A 50 -5.91 -23.94 -0.91
CA LYS A 50 -6.68 -23.14 -1.88
C LYS A 50 -7.08 -21.80 -1.27
N ILE A 51 -6.11 -20.90 -1.16
CA ILE A 51 -6.30 -19.53 -0.65
C ILE A 51 -6.15 -18.55 -1.82
N ARG A 52 -6.91 -17.45 -1.82
CA ARG A 52 -6.76 -16.41 -2.84
C ARG A 52 -5.67 -15.43 -2.44
N PHE A 53 -4.95 -14.91 -3.42
CA PHE A 53 -3.93 -13.88 -3.22
C PHE A 53 -4.44 -12.69 -2.37
N ASP A 54 -5.66 -12.22 -2.68
CA ASP A 54 -6.32 -11.12 -1.98
C ASP A 54 -6.58 -11.38 -0.48
N ASP A 55 -6.49 -12.62 -0.02
CA ASP A 55 -6.72 -12.98 1.38
C ASP A 55 -5.49 -12.66 2.24
N PHE A 56 -4.32 -12.46 1.64
CA PHE A 56 -3.09 -12.11 2.36
C PHE A 56 -2.94 -10.61 2.65
N PHE A 57 -3.81 -9.76 2.11
CA PHE A 57 -3.80 -8.33 2.39
C PHE A 57 -4.41 -8.04 3.78
N ILE A 58 -3.64 -7.36 4.61
CA ILE A 58 -4.03 -6.85 5.93
C ILE A 58 -4.89 -5.60 5.76
N SER A 59 -4.54 -4.71 4.83
CA SER A 59 -5.27 -3.49 4.49
C SER A 59 -6.75 -3.77 4.16
N LYS A 60 -7.03 -4.90 3.49
CA LYS A 60 -8.38 -5.38 3.21
C LYS A 60 -9.17 -5.67 4.48
N ARG A 61 -8.53 -6.20 5.52
CA ARG A 61 -9.16 -6.51 6.82
C ARG A 61 -9.39 -5.25 7.65
N VAL A 62 -8.46 -4.30 7.61
CA VAL A 62 -8.60 -3.00 8.28
C VAL A 62 -9.81 -2.24 7.71
N LYS A 63 -9.91 -2.13 6.37
CA LYS A 63 -11.05 -1.49 5.70
C LYS A 63 -12.39 -2.16 6.02
N GLN A 64 -12.40 -3.48 6.22
CA GLN A 64 -13.61 -4.20 6.61
C GLN A 64 -14.01 -3.86 8.05
N LYS A 65 -13.05 -3.83 8.97
CA LYS A 65 -13.26 -3.47 10.37
C LYS A 65 -13.81 -2.05 10.53
N ASP A 66 -13.31 -1.10 9.75
CA ASP A 66 -13.80 0.29 9.77
C ASP A 66 -15.27 0.38 9.35
N LYS A 67 -15.67 -0.40 8.32
CA LYS A 67 -17.08 -0.49 7.88
C LYS A 67 -17.97 -1.14 8.93
N ASP A 68 -17.47 -2.16 9.62
CA ASP A 68 -18.22 -2.84 10.67
C ASP A 68 -18.45 -1.91 11.88
N ILE A 69 -17.44 -1.12 12.25
CA ILE A 69 -17.55 -0.07 13.28
C ILE A 69 -18.52 1.03 12.85
N GLU A 70 -18.44 1.49 11.59
CA GLU A 70 -19.37 2.49 11.06
C GLU A 70 -20.82 1.99 11.12
N LYS A 71 -21.03 0.71 10.79
CA LYS A 71 -22.34 0.06 10.86
C LYS A 71 -22.86 -0.04 12.30
N GLU A 72 -22.00 -0.41 13.26
CA GLU A 72 -22.36 -0.41 14.69
C GLU A 72 -22.69 1.00 15.18
N MET A 73 -21.93 2.02 14.78
CA MET A 73 -22.24 3.41 15.13
C MET A 73 -23.59 3.86 14.58
N ARG A 74 -23.96 3.49 13.35
CA ARG A 74 -25.31 3.77 12.82
C ARG A 74 -26.41 3.04 13.59
N LEU A 75 -26.18 1.78 13.98
CA LEU A 75 -27.14 1.01 14.78
C LEU A 75 -27.34 1.59 16.18
N CYS A 76 -26.27 2.08 16.81
CA CYS A 76 -26.31 2.63 18.17
C CYS A 76 -26.80 4.08 18.22
N PHE A 77 -26.49 4.90 17.20
CA PHE A 77 -26.73 6.35 17.22
C PHE A 77 -27.73 6.86 16.16
N GLY A 78 -28.23 6.01 15.26
CA GLY A 78 -29.43 6.28 14.47
C GLY A 78 -29.33 7.35 13.39
N PHE A 79 -28.14 7.62 12.83
CA PHE A 79 -27.95 8.46 11.65
C PHE A 79 -27.89 7.64 10.35
#